data_AF-A0A1H0VSW5-F1
#
_entry.id   AF-A0A1H0VSW5-F1
#
_cell.length_a   1.000
_cell.length_b   1.000
_cell.length_c   1.000
_cell.angle_alpha   90.00
_cell.angle_beta   90.00
_cell.angle_gamma   90.00
#
_symmetry.space_group_name_H-M   'P 1'
#
loop_
_entity.id
_entity.type
_entity.pdbx_description
1 polymer ?
#
loop_
_entity_poly.entity_id
_entity_poly.type
_entity_poly.pdbx_seq_one_letter_code
_entity_poly.pdbx_strand_id
1 'polypeptide(L)' 'MQNNRYWIGVASRDHVISAVQGGFAQLCHDKQAPLKKMSTGDWIIYYFPKIKFTESTPHQKFTAIG' A
#
# COMPACT_ATOMS: atom_id res chain seq x y z
N MET A 1 -12.21 22.85 -4.22
CA MET A 1 -10.94 22.09 -4.09
C MET A 1 -11.32 20.65 -3.80
N GLN A 2 -10.84 19.71 -4.61
CA GLN A 2 -11.12 18.29 -4.38
C GLN A 2 -10.30 17.85 -3.16
N ASN A 3 -10.98 17.41 -2.10
CA ASN A 3 -10.33 17.08 -0.83
C ASN A 3 -9.81 15.64 -0.88
N ASN A 4 -8.77 15.43 -1.68
CA ASN A 4 -8.17 14.12 -1.87
C ASN A 4 -7.53 13.66 -0.56
N ARG A 5 -7.82 12.44 -0.14
CA ARG A 5 -7.17 11.83 1.02
C ARG A 5 -5.95 11.02 0.58
N TYR A 6 -5.01 10.93 1.50
CA TYR A 6 -3.79 10.16 1.33
C TYR A 6 -3.81 9.01 2.33
N TRP A 7 -3.58 7.80 1.83
CA TRP A 7 -3.62 6.56 2.59
C TRP A 7 -2.22 5.96 2.66
N ILE A 8 -1.89 5.32 3.78
CA ILE A 8 -0.64 4.55 3.92
C ILE A 8 -0.98 3.07 3.96
N GLY A 9 -0.50 2.34 2.96
CA GLY A 9 -0.53 0.89 2.90
C GLY A 9 0.74 0.30 3.50
N VAL A 10 0.60 -0.68 4.39
CA VAL A 10 1.75 -1.41 4.97
C VAL A 10 1.80 -2.80 4.38
N ALA A 11 2.84 -3.09 3.59
CA ALA A 11 3.02 -4.36 2.91
C ALA A 11 4.52 -4.69 2.71
N SER A 12 4.85 -5.95 2.42
CA SER A 12 6.22 -6.34 2.04
C SER A 12 6.55 -5.82 0.64
N ARG A 13 7.85 -5.63 0.36
CA ARG A 13 8.31 -5.15 -0.95
C ARG A 13 7.81 -6.00 -2.11
N ASP A 14 7.86 -7.34 -1.97
CA ASP A 14 7.48 -8.26 -3.04
C ASP A 14 5.99 -8.19 -3.39
N HIS A 15 5.13 -7.96 -2.38
CA HIS A 15 3.70 -7.75 -2.61
C HIS A 15 3.45 -6.42 -3.34
N VAL A 16 4.13 -5.34 -2.93
CA VAL A 16 4.00 -4.04 -3.58
C VAL A 16 4.46 -4.10 -5.04
N ILE A 17 5.59 -4.75 -5.32
CA ILE A 17 6.09 -4.89 -6.70
C ILE A 17 5.09 -5.68 -7.56
N SER A 18 4.56 -6.79 -7.05
CA SER A 18 3.57 -7.59 -7.77
C SER A 18 2.29 -6.80 -8.06
N ALA A 19 1.81 -6.03 -7.08
CA ALA A 19 0.62 -5.20 -7.20
C ALA A 19 0.82 -4.05 -8.23
N VAL A 20 1.98 -3.39 -8.20
CA VAL A 20 2.37 -2.36 -9.18
C VAL A 20 2.42 -2.93 -10.60
N GLN A 21 3.04 -4.10 -10.78
CA GLN A 21 3.09 -4.78 -12.09
C GLN A 21 1.69 -5.17 -12.59
N GLY A 22 0.79 -5.55 -11.69
CA GLY A 22 -0.60 -5.86 -11.99
C GLY A 22 -1.51 -4.64 -12.14
N GLY A 23 -1.03 -3.42 -11.84
CA GLY A 23 -1.84 -2.20 -11.89
C GLY A 23 -2.95 -2.14 -10.85
N PHE A 24 -2.78 -2.78 -9.69
CA PHE A 24 -3.77 -2.77 -8.60
C PHE A 24 -3.12 -2.49 -7.24
N ALA A 25 -3.95 -2.17 -6.24
CA ALA A 25 -3.54 -2.07 -4.85
C ALA A 25 -4.38 -3.04 -4.00
N GLN A 26 -3.70 -3.77 -3.12
CA GLN A 26 -4.34 -4.71 -2.19
C GLN A 26 -3.89 -4.39 -0.77
N LEU A 27 -4.85 -4.32 0.14
CA LEU A 27 -4.64 -3.97 1.55
C LEU A 27 -5.53 -4.80 2.46
N CYS A 28 -5.15 -4.87 3.74
CA CYS A 28 -6.00 -5.42 4.79
C CYS A 28 -6.45 -6.87 4.57
N HIS A 29 -5.65 -7.71 3.89
CA HIS A 29 -6.05 -9.08 3.52
C HIS A 29 -7.41 -9.13 2.81
N ASP A 30 -7.62 -8.23 1.85
CA ASP A 30 -8.85 -8.16 1.04
C ASP A 30 -10.10 -7.75 1.80
N LYS A 31 -9.95 -7.23 3.02
CA LYS A 31 -11.08 -6.68 3.76
C LYS A 31 -11.64 -5.47 3.02
N GLN A 32 -12.93 -5.57 2.71
CA GLN A 32 -13.65 -4.54 1.97
C GLN A 32 -13.85 -3.24 2.77
N ALA A 33 -14.06 -3.33 4.09
CA ALA A 33 -14.50 -2.18 4.89
C ALA A 33 -13.51 -0.99 4.91
N PRO A 34 -12.18 -1.18 5.02
CA PRO A 34 -11.21 -0.09 4.90
C PRO A 34 -11.18 0.52 3.49
N LEU A 35 -11.21 -0.33 2.45
CA LEU A 35 -11.13 0.12 1.05
C LEU A 35 -12.38 0.88 0.61
N LYS A 36 -13.57 0.50 1.10
CA LYS A 36 -14.83 1.23 0.87
C LYS A 36 -14.79 2.68 1.34
N LYS A 37 -13.86 3.02 2.23
CA LYS A 37 -13.71 4.40 2.66
C LYS A 37 -13.00 5.24 1.62
N MET A 38 -12.22 4.68 0.71
CA MET A 38 -11.47 5.40 -0.34
C MET A 38 -12.41 5.94 -1.42
N SER A 39 -11.97 6.98 -2.11
CA SER A 39 -12.71 7.61 -3.22
C SER A 39 -11.79 7.86 -4.40
N THR A 40 -12.34 7.91 -5.61
CA THR A 40 -11.58 8.27 -6.82
C THR A 40 -10.84 9.60 -6.61
N GLY A 41 -9.54 9.60 -6.88
CA GLY A 41 -8.66 10.76 -6.65
C GLY A 41 -7.91 10.72 -5.30
N ASP A 42 -8.30 9.84 -4.37
CA ASP A 42 -7.45 9.51 -3.22
C ASP A 42 -6.16 8.82 -3.69
N TRP A 43 -5.08 9.04 -2.95
CA TRP A 43 -3.77 8.44 -3.23
C TRP A 43 -3.42 7.40 -2.16
N ILE A 44 -2.71 6.36 -2.56
CA ILE A 44 -2.10 5.37 -1.67
C ILE A 44 -0.58 5.44 -1.75
N ILE A 45 0.06 5.45 -0.59
CA ILE A 45 1.52 5.39 -0.43
C ILE A 45 1.86 4.08 0.28
N TYR A 46 2.73 3.27 -0.33
CA TYR A 46 3.18 2.02 0.27
C TYR A 46 4.44 2.22 1.12
N TYR A 47 4.33 1.83 2.38
CA TYR A 47 5.42 1.72 3.34
C TYR A 47 5.72 0.24 3.61
N PHE A 48 6.99 -0.15 3.54
CA PHE A 48 7.42 -1.48 3.94
C PHE A 48 8.27 -1.38 5.21
N PRO A 49 7.87 -2.05 6.29
CA PRO A 49 8.68 -2.11 7.50
C PRO A 49 9.89 -3.05 7.31
N LYS A 50 9.81 -3.99 6.36
CA LYS A 50 10.75 -5.10 6.14
C LYS A 50 10.89 -5.40 4.63
N ILE A 51 12.03 -5.93 4.19
CA ILE A 51 12.24 -6.37 2.79
C ILE A 51 11.32 -7.55 2.47
N LYS A 52 11.51 -8.65 3.20
CA LYS A 52 10.69 -9.86 3.12
C LYS A 52 9.82 -10.00 4.36
N PHE A 53 8.69 -10.69 4.20
CA PHE A 53 7.78 -10.96 5.30
C PHE A 53 8.45 -11.77 6.44
N THR A 54 9.33 -12.70 6.10
CA THR A 54 10.00 -13.62 7.03
C THR A 54 11.23 -13.02 7.72
N GLU A 55 11.70 -11.84 7.30
CA GLU A 55 12.91 -11.24 7.84
C GLU A 55 12.61 -10.31 9.03
N SER A 56 13.56 -10.18 9.96
CA SER A 56 13.44 -9.28 11.13
C SER A 56 14.13 -7.94 10.93
N THR A 57 14.94 -7.79 9.87
CA THR A 57 15.70 -6.58 9.58
C THR A 57 14.76 -5.44 9.16
N PRO A 58 14.79 -4.29 9.86
CA PRO A 58 14.01 -3.13 9.47
C PRO A 58 14.45 -2.58 8.11
N HIS A 59 13.48 -2.26 7.25
CA HIS A 59 13.72 -1.65 5.94
C HIS A 59 12.92 -0.35 5.71
N GLN A 60 11.98 -0.03 6.63
CA GLN A 60 11.32 1.26 6.91
C GLN A 60 11.42 2.37 5.84
N LYS A 61 10.86 2.14 4.65
CA LYS A 61 10.92 3.10 3.55
C LYS A 61 9.59 3.10 2.79
N PHE A 62 9.36 4.19 2.06
CA PHE A 62 8.27 4.28 1.09
C PHE A 62 8.73 3.70 -0.26
N THR A 63 7.88 2.91 -0.93
CA THR A 63 8.24 2.17 -2.17
C THR A 63 7.49 2.62 -3.40
N ALA A 64 6.20 2.91 -3.23
CA ALA A 64 5.30 3.14 -4.34
C ALA A 64 4.23 4.14 -3.92
N ILE A 65 3.72 4.86 -4.90
CA ILE A 65 2.61 5.80 -4.77
C ILE A 65 1.72 5.65 -6.02
N GLY A 66 0.41 5.72 -5.85
CA GLY A 66 -0.56 5.65 -6.94
C GLY A 66 -1.99 5.88 -6.49
#